data_AF-A0A8B9R0G2-F1
#
_entry.id   AF-A0A8B9R0G2-F1
#
_cell.length_a   1.000
_cell.length_b   1.000
_cell.length_c   1.000
_cell.angle_alpha   90.00
_cell.angle_beta   90.00
_cell.angle_gamma   90.00
#
_symmetry.space_group_name_H-M   'P 1'
#
loop_
_entity.id
_entity.type
_entity.pdbx_description
1 polymer ?
#
loop_
_entity_poly.entity_id
_entity_poly.type
_entity_poly.pdbx_seq_one_letter_code
_entity_poly.pdbx_strand_id
1 'polypeptide(L)'
;MFCGGKKSYFAATVCIITLTSMVTFSYIRLQRLAHLPKIIQEGRRCRGEIANKTITPLKDNRTFIISPYFDDREGKVTRVIGIVHHEDVKELYCWFCCQPHGKIYVSKAKIDVHSDRFGFPYGAADIVCVEPENCDPTHVSIHQSPHGNIDQLPRFEIKNRKAETFSVDFTVCISAMFGNYNNVLQFIQSMEMYKILGVQKVVVYKNSCSQLMEKVLKFYMKEGTVEIIPWPINSYLKVSSKWHFMQDGTHIGYYGQITALNDCIYRNMQRSRFVVLNDADEIILPLKHPDWKTMMSSLQEQNPGTGIFLFENHIFPETISTPVFNVSSWNTVPGVNILQHVHREPDRKEVINPKKMIIDPRRVFQTSVHSVLRAYGTSVNVPMDVALIYHCRVPLQGNLPKESLIRDTSLWKYNSSLIMNVNKVLRQAVL
;
A
#
# COMPACT_ATOMS: atom_id res chain seq x y z
N MET A 1 54.49 -25.61 -37.68
CA MET A 1 54.96 -25.03 -36.40
C MET A 1 54.11 -23.81 -36.08
N PHE A 2 52.94 -23.97 -35.46
CA PHE A 2 52.08 -22.85 -35.00
C PHE A 2 51.26 -23.28 -33.78
N CYS A 3 51.81 -23.12 -32.57
CA CYS A 3 51.09 -23.37 -31.32
C CYS A 3 51.45 -22.38 -30.17
N GLY A 4 51.85 -21.14 -30.49
CA GLY A 4 52.28 -20.15 -29.47
C GLY A 4 51.27 -19.03 -29.13
N GLY A 5 50.44 -18.58 -30.07
CA GLY A 5 49.67 -17.33 -29.91
C GLY A 5 48.41 -17.43 -29.05
N LYS A 6 47.62 -18.50 -29.18
CA LYS A 6 46.29 -18.60 -28.53
C LYS A 6 46.33 -18.69 -27.00
N LYS A 7 47.40 -19.25 -26.41
CA LYS A 7 47.52 -19.39 -24.95
C LYS A 7 47.80 -18.06 -24.25
N SER A 8 48.55 -17.15 -24.87
CA SER A 8 48.90 -15.85 -24.27
C SER A 8 47.69 -14.92 -24.22
N TYR A 9 46.87 -14.87 -25.27
CA TYR A 9 45.62 -14.10 -25.27
C TYR A 9 44.62 -14.67 -24.26
N PHE A 10 44.50 -16.00 -24.15
CA PHE A 10 43.63 -16.63 -23.17
C PHE A 10 44.06 -16.31 -21.72
N ALA A 11 45.36 -16.41 -21.41
CA ALA A 11 45.89 -16.05 -20.10
C ALA A 11 45.66 -14.56 -19.77
N ALA A 12 45.88 -13.65 -20.72
CA ALA A 12 45.60 -12.22 -20.55
C ALA A 12 44.12 -11.94 -20.31
N THR A 13 43.20 -12.56 -21.07
CA THR A 13 41.76 -12.42 -20.88
C THR A 13 41.32 -12.94 -19.51
N VAL A 14 41.83 -14.11 -19.07
CA VAL A 14 41.55 -14.64 -17.73
C VAL A 14 42.06 -13.71 -16.63
N CYS A 15 43.26 -13.14 -16.78
CA CYS A 15 43.78 -12.15 -15.84
C CYS A 15 42.91 -10.89 -15.77
N ILE A 16 42.41 -10.37 -16.91
CA ILE A 16 41.51 -9.20 -16.92
C ILE A 16 40.18 -9.53 -16.23
N ILE A 17 39.58 -10.68 -16.52
CA ILE A 17 38.31 -11.11 -15.90
C ILE A 17 38.48 -11.28 -14.39
N THR A 18 39.58 -11.89 -13.93
CA THR A 18 39.85 -12.06 -12.50
C THR A 18 40.11 -10.73 -11.79
N LEU A 19 40.88 -9.81 -12.38
CA LEU A 19 41.12 -8.48 -11.81
C LEU A 19 39.83 -7.65 -11.74
N THR A 20 39.05 -7.62 -12.83
CA THR A 20 37.75 -6.92 -12.84
C THR A 20 36.77 -7.52 -11.85
N SER A 21 36.74 -8.84 -11.69
CA SER A 21 35.96 -9.54 -10.67
C SER A 21 36.42 -9.19 -9.25
N MET A 22 37.73 -9.15 -8.99
CA MET A 22 38.27 -8.77 -7.68
C MET A 22 37.99 -7.31 -7.33
N VAL A 23 38.15 -6.39 -8.29
CA VAL A 23 37.85 -4.96 -8.11
C VAL A 23 36.37 -4.75 -7.86
N THR A 24 35.49 -5.39 -8.64
CA THR A 24 34.03 -5.32 -8.42
C THR A 24 33.63 -5.92 -7.08
N PHE A 25 34.19 -7.06 -6.69
CA PHE A 25 33.94 -7.67 -5.38
C PHE A 25 34.41 -6.77 -4.23
N SER A 26 35.61 -6.19 -4.33
CA SER A 26 36.14 -5.25 -3.34
C SER A 26 35.27 -4.00 -3.23
N TYR A 27 34.83 -3.44 -4.37
CA TYR A 27 33.93 -2.29 -4.41
C TYR A 27 32.57 -2.61 -3.77
N ILE A 28 31.95 -3.74 -4.11
CA ILE A 28 30.68 -4.19 -3.51
C ILE A 28 30.85 -4.40 -2.01
N ARG A 29 31.98 -4.97 -1.57
CA ARG A 29 32.29 -5.15 -0.14
C ARG A 29 32.39 -3.81 0.58
N LEU A 30 33.09 -2.84 0.00
CA LEU A 30 33.23 -1.49 0.57
C LEU A 30 31.88 -0.76 0.67
N GLN A 31 31.03 -0.90 -0.36
CA GLN A 31 29.66 -0.38 -0.32
C GLN A 31 28.83 -1.02 0.80
N ARG A 32 28.90 -2.34 0.96
CA ARG A 32 28.20 -3.03 2.07
C ARG A 32 28.69 -2.55 3.44
N LEU A 33 30.00 -2.37 3.62
CA LEU A 33 30.60 -1.84 4.85
C LEU A 33 30.11 -0.42 5.19
N ALA A 34 29.78 0.40 4.20
CA ALA A 34 29.25 1.75 4.43
C ALA A 34 27.84 1.75 5.03
N HIS A 35 27.05 0.69 4.78
CA HIS A 35 25.70 0.53 5.30
C HIS A 35 25.66 -0.18 6.66
N LEU A 36 26.77 -0.77 7.12
CA LEU A 36 26.79 -1.41 8.43
C LEU A 36 26.69 -0.38 9.57
N PRO A 37 25.96 -0.70 10.66
CA PRO A 37 25.85 0.18 11.81
C PRO A 37 27.22 0.43 12.45
N LYS A 38 27.55 1.70 12.68
CA LYS A 38 28.76 2.12 13.39
C LYS A 38 28.38 2.72 14.73
N ILE A 39 29.14 2.41 15.77
CA ILE A 39 28.99 3.04 17.09
C ILE A 39 29.59 4.45 16.98
N ILE A 40 28.80 5.48 17.28
CA ILE A 40 29.26 6.87 17.24
C ILE A 40 29.35 7.47 18.65
N GLN A 41 28.63 6.92 19.63
CA GLN A 41 28.65 7.44 20.99
C GLN A 41 28.23 6.38 22.02
N GLU A 42 28.88 6.41 23.18
CA GLU A 42 28.54 5.62 24.37
C GLU A 42 28.07 6.56 25.50
N GLY A 43 27.00 6.17 26.21
CA GLY A 43 26.59 6.83 27.47
C GLY A 43 25.54 7.96 27.35
N ARG A 44 24.97 8.25 26.17
CA ARG A 44 23.84 9.19 26.05
C ARG A 44 22.49 8.47 26.03
N ARG A 45 21.52 9.01 26.77
CA ARG A 45 20.10 8.59 26.71
C ARG A 45 19.43 9.32 25.55
N CYS A 46 18.84 8.58 24.61
CA CYS A 46 18.18 9.15 23.43
C CYS A 46 16.88 9.87 23.85
N ARG A 47 16.97 11.18 24.11
CA ARG A 47 15.91 12.00 24.71
C ARG A 47 15.04 12.74 23.70
N GLY A 48 15.18 12.45 22.41
CA GLY A 48 14.33 13.03 21.37
C GLY A 48 12.83 12.84 21.63
N GLU A 49 12.01 13.75 21.13
CA GLU A 49 10.56 13.64 21.24
C GLU A 49 10.06 12.43 20.44
N ILE A 50 9.04 11.75 20.98
CA ILE A 50 8.39 10.63 20.26
C ILE A 50 7.49 11.23 19.17
N ALA A 51 7.73 10.81 17.92
CA ALA A 51 6.93 11.23 16.79
C ALA A 51 5.58 10.51 16.78
N ASN A 52 4.52 11.24 17.10
CA ASN A 52 3.14 10.71 17.16
C ASN A 52 2.29 11.06 15.93
N LYS A 53 2.85 11.78 14.95
CA LYS A 53 2.14 12.20 13.73
C LYS A 53 2.27 11.13 12.65
N THR A 54 1.21 10.93 11.85
CA THR A 54 1.25 10.02 10.68
C THR A 54 2.25 10.44 9.61
N ILE A 55 2.49 11.74 9.45
CA ILE A 55 3.47 12.29 8.50
C ILE A 55 4.34 13.26 9.29
N THR A 56 5.64 12.98 9.34
CA THR A 56 6.61 13.82 10.04
C THR A 56 7.66 14.35 9.05
N PRO A 57 7.66 15.65 8.72
CA PRO A 57 8.72 16.23 7.89
C PRO A 57 10.06 16.22 8.64
N LEU A 58 11.14 15.91 7.94
CA LEU A 58 12.49 16.12 8.43
C LEU A 58 12.93 17.58 8.19
N LYS A 59 14.05 17.98 8.80
CA LYS A 59 14.61 19.34 8.71
C LYS A 59 14.96 19.79 7.29
N ASP A 60 15.05 18.86 6.35
CA ASP A 60 15.39 19.13 4.96
C ASP A 60 14.22 19.60 4.10
N ASN A 61 13.01 19.53 4.64
CA ASN A 61 11.75 19.82 3.95
C ASN A 61 11.55 19.03 2.64
N ARG A 62 12.29 17.92 2.47
CA ARG A 62 12.30 17.08 1.27
C ARG A 62 12.05 15.62 1.58
N THR A 63 12.13 15.25 2.85
CA THR A 63 11.88 13.91 3.38
C THR A 63 10.74 13.96 4.39
N PHE A 64 9.75 13.08 4.21
CA PHE A 64 8.62 12.92 5.11
C PHE A 64 8.53 11.47 5.57
N ILE A 65 8.61 11.26 6.88
CA ILE A 65 8.57 9.92 7.48
C ILE A 65 7.12 9.55 7.78
N ILE A 66 6.70 8.35 7.34
CA ILE A 66 5.38 7.79 7.63
C ILE A 66 5.47 6.85 8.83
N SER A 67 6.21 5.74 8.71
CA SER A 67 6.35 4.76 9.78
C SER A 67 7.55 3.82 9.56
N PRO A 68 8.35 3.55 10.61
CA PRO A 68 9.32 2.46 10.62
C PRO A 68 8.69 1.11 10.97
N TYR A 69 9.14 0.08 10.27
CA TYR A 69 8.76 -1.31 10.52
C TYR A 69 10.02 -2.17 10.61
N PHE A 70 10.03 -3.08 11.57
CA PHE A 70 10.97 -4.19 11.59
C PHE A 70 10.63 -5.13 10.43
N ASP A 71 11.64 -5.50 9.65
CA ASP A 71 11.52 -6.36 8.49
C ASP A 71 12.72 -7.30 8.48
N ASP A 72 12.48 -8.59 8.67
CA ASP A 72 13.50 -9.64 8.75
C ASP A 72 13.60 -10.48 7.47
N ARG A 73 12.78 -10.17 6.46
CA ARG A 73 12.63 -10.98 5.24
C ARG A 73 13.90 -11.03 4.38
N GLU A 74 14.69 -9.94 4.38
CA GLU A 74 15.97 -9.82 3.67
C GLU A 74 17.19 -9.69 4.59
N GLY A 75 16.98 -9.93 5.89
CA GLY A 75 17.95 -9.65 6.95
C GLY A 75 17.39 -8.70 8.00
N LYS A 76 18.09 -8.53 9.11
CA LYS A 76 17.64 -7.71 10.25
C LYS A 76 17.69 -6.22 9.91
N VAL A 77 16.60 -5.67 9.38
CA VAL A 77 16.52 -4.26 8.97
C VAL A 77 15.32 -3.54 9.58
N THR A 78 15.47 -2.24 9.78
CA THR A 78 14.34 -1.33 9.90
C THR A 78 14.06 -0.76 8.52
N ARG A 79 12.85 -0.98 8.00
CA ARG A 79 12.36 -0.35 6.78
C ARG A 79 11.42 0.79 7.15
N VAL A 80 11.78 1.99 6.75
CA VAL A 80 10.95 3.18 6.99
C VAL A 80 10.19 3.53 5.72
N ILE A 81 8.87 3.49 5.78
CA ILE A 81 8.01 4.00 4.71
C ILE A 81 8.04 5.52 4.78
N GLY A 82 8.34 6.16 3.65
CA GLY A 82 8.50 7.59 3.55
C GLY A 82 8.02 8.16 2.21
N ILE A 83 8.07 9.49 2.14
CA ILE A 83 7.94 10.26 0.90
C ILE A 83 9.21 11.08 0.75
N VAL A 84 9.88 11.01 -0.39
CA VAL A 84 11.14 11.74 -0.64
C VAL A 84 11.12 12.43 -1.99
N HIS A 85 11.81 13.56 -2.09
CA HIS A 85 12.15 14.14 -3.40
C HIS A 85 13.16 13.23 -4.11
N HIS A 86 12.80 12.66 -5.26
CA HIS A 86 13.58 11.57 -5.86
C HIS A 86 14.99 11.99 -6.30
N GLU A 87 15.18 13.28 -6.62
CA GLU A 87 16.47 13.81 -7.04
C GLU A 87 17.26 14.48 -5.92
N ASP A 88 16.61 15.04 -4.90
CA ASP A 88 17.28 16.00 -4.00
C ASP A 88 17.69 15.35 -2.68
N VAL A 89 17.06 14.24 -2.30
CA VAL A 89 17.43 13.47 -1.13
C VAL A 89 18.51 12.46 -1.52
N LYS A 90 19.77 12.78 -1.21
CA LYS A 90 20.93 11.95 -1.58
C LYS A 90 21.33 10.95 -0.51
N GLU A 91 21.30 11.38 0.75
CA GLU A 91 21.75 10.56 1.87
C GLU A 91 20.84 10.75 3.08
N LEU A 92 20.57 9.63 3.74
CA LEU A 92 19.88 9.57 5.02
C LEU A 92 20.61 8.54 5.89
N TYR A 93 20.50 8.72 7.20
CA TYR A 93 21.14 7.89 8.21
C TYR A 93 20.10 7.55 9.28
N CYS A 94 20.03 6.28 9.64
CA CYS A 94 19.25 5.81 10.76
C CYS A 94 20.09 5.76 12.02
N TRP A 95 19.57 6.34 13.10
CA TRP A 95 20.17 6.38 14.41
C TRP A 95 19.36 5.48 15.33
N PHE A 96 19.97 4.36 15.74
CA PHE A 96 19.36 3.38 16.62
C PHE A 96 19.81 3.58 18.05
N CYS A 97 18.83 3.61 18.95
CA CYS A 97 19.08 3.70 20.38
C CYS A 97 19.02 2.32 21.02
N CYS A 98 20.16 1.76 21.38
CA CYS A 98 20.23 0.47 22.07
C CYS A 98 20.26 0.67 23.59
N GLN A 99 19.10 0.49 24.23
CA GLN A 99 18.99 0.42 25.69
C GLN A 99 19.15 -1.05 26.15
N PRO A 100 19.69 -1.33 27.35
CA PRO A 100 20.06 -0.40 28.43
C PRO A 100 21.51 0.12 28.35
N HIS A 101 22.34 -0.39 27.43
CA HIS A 101 23.77 -0.04 27.35
C HIS A 101 24.05 1.40 26.87
N GLY A 102 23.04 2.15 26.43
CA GLY A 102 23.16 3.54 26.02
C GLY A 102 24.07 3.75 24.80
N LYS A 103 24.22 2.71 23.96
CA LYS A 103 25.01 2.77 22.73
C LYS A 103 24.14 3.29 21.60
N ILE A 104 24.67 4.26 20.87
CA ILE A 104 24.04 4.84 19.68
C ILE A 104 24.74 4.28 18.45
N TYR A 105 23.96 3.58 17.63
CA TYR A 105 24.41 3.04 16.35
C TYR A 105 23.87 3.87 15.21
N VAL A 106 24.71 4.18 14.24
CA VAL A 106 24.31 4.92 13.04
C VAL A 106 24.59 4.08 11.81
N SER A 107 23.55 3.86 11.01
CA SER A 107 23.59 3.12 9.75
C SER A 107 23.29 4.08 8.61
N LYS A 108 24.08 4.04 7.53
CA LYS A 108 23.70 4.72 6.29
C LYS A 108 22.49 4.02 5.69
N ALA A 109 21.44 4.78 5.38
CA ALA A 109 20.23 4.24 4.79
C ALA A 109 20.43 3.95 3.30
N LYS A 110 19.83 2.86 2.81
CA LYS A 110 19.53 2.69 1.39
C LYS A 110 18.18 3.35 1.12
N ILE A 111 18.16 4.37 0.26
CA ILE A 111 16.94 5.06 -0.15
C ILE A 111 16.48 4.43 -1.45
N ASP A 112 15.33 3.76 -1.42
CA ASP A 112 14.73 3.10 -2.56
C ASP A 112 13.41 3.80 -2.92
N VAL A 113 13.46 4.73 -3.87
CA VAL A 113 12.28 5.45 -4.36
C VAL A 113 11.52 4.55 -5.31
N HIS A 114 10.24 4.34 -5.05
CA HIS A 114 9.40 3.44 -5.84
C HIS A 114 9.34 3.95 -7.29
N SER A 115 9.48 3.02 -8.24
CA SER A 115 9.58 3.36 -9.67
C SER A 115 8.31 4.02 -10.22
N ASP A 116 7.15 3.71 -9.63
CA ASP A 116 5.84 4.15 -10.14
C ASP A 116 5.41 5.52 -9.60
N ARG A 117 6.28 6.51 -9.76
CA ARG A 117 6.03 7.91 -9.34
C ARG A 117 5.24 8.72 -10.36
N PHE A 118 4.94 8.16 -11.54
CA PHE A 118 4.19 8.84 -12.62
C PHE A 118 4.68 10.27 -12.96
N GLY A 119 6.00 10.45 -12.96
CA GLY A 119 6.64 11.73 -13.28
C GLY A 119 6.69 12.76 -12.14
N PHE A 120 6.05 12.51 -10.99
CA PHE A 120 6.05 13.45 -9.86
C PHE A 120 7.45 13.59 -9.22
N PRO A 121 7.80 14.77 -8.66
CA PRO A 121 9.08 15.01 -8.00
C PRO A 121 9.19 14.32 -6.63
N TYR A 122 8.07 14.10 -5.94
CA TYR A 122 8.01 13.33 -4.70
C TYR A 122 7.36 11.96 -4.96
N GLY A 123 7.97 10.91 -4.40
CA GLY A 123 7.49 9.53 -4.53
C GLY A 123 7.50 8.79 -3.20
N ALA A 124 6.74 7.69 -3.14
CA ALA A 124 6.87 6.71 -2.07
C ALA A 124 8.29 6.14 -2.06
N ALA A 125 8.84 5.90 -0.87
CA ALA A 125 10.17 5.35 -0.73
C ALA A 125 10.29 4.44 0.47
N ASP A 126 11.13 3.43 0.32
CA ASP A 126 11.64 2.61 1.42
C ASP A 126 13.01 3.14 1.81
N ILE A 127 13.14 3.66 3.03
CA ILE A 127 14.42 4.04 3.63
C ILE A 127 14.85 2.86 4.50
N VAL A 128 15.75 2.03 3.98
CA VAL A 128 16.14 0.75 4.59
C VAL A 128 17.45 0.90 5.34
N CYS A 129 17.46 0.50 6.61
CA CYS A 129 18.62 0.60 7.49
C CYS A 129 18.89 -0.74 8.16
N VAL A 130 20.16 -1.19 8.10
CA VAL A 130 20.59 -2.40 8.80
C VAL A 130 20.55 -2.14 10.30
N GLU A 131 19.95 -3.04 11.07
CA GLU A 131 19.95 -2.93 12.53
C GLU A 131 21.26 -3.44 13.13
N PRO A 132 21.69 -2.91 14.29
CA PRO A 132 22.83 -3.48 15.01
C PRO A 132 22.55 -4.93 15.43
N GLU A 133 23.53 -5.82 15.25
CA GLU A 133 23.39 -7.24 15.62
C GLU A 133 23.21 -7.43 17.14
N ASN A 134 23.89 -6.60 17.93
CA ASN A 134 23.98 -6.73 19.37
C ASN A 134 22.79 -6.10 20.13
N CYS A 135 21.74 -5.64 19.45
CA CYS A 135 20.58 -5.05 20.11
C CYS A 135 19.31 -5.09 19.24
N ASP A 136 18.14 -5.00 19.89
CA ASP A 136 16.83 -4.87 19.23
C ASP A 136 16.26 -3.46 19.50
N PRO A 137 16.54 -2.47 18.64
CA PRO A 137 16.21 -1.07 18.94
C PRO A 137 14.70 -0.83 18.88
N THR A 138 14.07 -0.36 19.94
CA THR A 138 12.60 -0.10 19.91
C THR A 138 12.24 1.14 19.09
N HIS A 139 13.19 2.04 18.86
CA HIS A 139 13.00 3.29 18.14
C HIS A 139 14.17 3.60 17.20
N VAL A 140 13.88 4.35 16.15
CA VAL A 140 14.87 4.92 15.23
C VAL A 140 14.65 6.42 15.05
N SER A 141 15.74 7.16 14.83
CA SER A 141 15.70 8.53 14.32
C SER A 141 16.31 8.57 12.92
N ILE A 142 15.79 9.42 12.04
CA ILE A 142 16.30 9.57 10.66
C ILE A 142 16.88 10.97 10.50
N HIS A 143 18.07 11.07 9.92
CA HIS A 143 18.78 12.34 9.73
C HIS A 143 19.62 12.34 8.45
N GLN A 144 19.91 13.52 7.89
CA GLN A 144 20.70 13.65 6.66
C GLN A 144 22.22 13.45 6.85
N SER A 145 22.69 13.52 8.10
CA SER A 145 24.10 13.41 8.45
C SER A 145 24.33 12.30 9.47
N PRO A 146 25.48 11.59 9.41
CA PRO A 146 25.88 10.63 10.44
C PRO A 146 26.37 11.34 11.71
N HIS A 147 26.53 12.65 11.68
CA HIS A 147 26.91 13.49 12.81
C HIS A 147 25.74 14.37 13.24
N GLY A 148 25.67 14.65 14.53
CA GLY A 148 24.59 15.46 15.11
C GLY A 148 24.29 15.07 16.55
N ASN A 149 23.20 15.60 17.07
CA ASN A 149 22.72 15.31 18.41
C ASN A 149 21.37 14.56 18.34
N ILE A 150 21.39 13.27 18.64
CA ILE A 150 20.18 12.41 18.62
C ILE A 150 19.08 12.91 19.57
N ASP A 151 19.46 13.61 20.66
CA ASP A 151 18.50 14.15 21.63
C ASP A 151 17.60 15.24 21.02
N GLN A 152 17.97 15.79 19.86
CA GLN A 152 17.20 16.79 19.12
C GLN A 152 16.44 16.19 17.92
N LEU A 153 16.54 14.88 17.70
CA LEU A 153 15.90 14.21 16.59
C LEU A 153 14.56 13.59 17.03
N PRO A 154 13.53 13.62 16.18
CA PRO A 154 12.32 12.85 16.45
C PRO A 154 12.65 11.36 16.52
N ARG A 155 12.04 10.66 17.47
CA ARG A 155 12.14 9.20 17.63
C ARG A 155 10.87 8.56 17.13
N PHE A 156 11.02 7.61 16.21
CA PHE A 156 9.93 6.85 15.65
C PHE A 156 9.96 5.44 16.23
N GLU A 157 8.83 4.97 16.75
CA GLU A 157 8.68 3.59 17.19
C GLU A 157 8.83 2.65 15.99
N ILE A 158 9.62 1.58 16.16
CA ILE A 158 9.75 0.54 15.15
C ILE A 158 8.65 -0.50 15.39
N LYS A 159 7.69 -0.53 14.48
CA LYS A 159 6.53 -1.43 14.50
C LYS A 159 6.91 -2.84 14.06
N ASN A 160 6.00 -3.81 14.20
CA ASN A 160 6.14 -5.21 13.77
C ASN A 160 7.30 -6.01 14.42
N ARG A 161 7.76 -5.61 15.62
CA ARG A 161 8.83 -6.34 16.31
C ARG A 161 8.40 -7.65 16.96
N LYS A 162 7.13 -7.77 17.34
CA LYS A 162 6.59 -8.99 17.96
C LYS A 162 5.80 -9.75 16.91
N ALA A 163 6.10 -11.04 16.78
CA ALA A 163 5.25 -11.96 16.04
C ALA A 163 3.92 -12.06 16.80
N GLU A 164 2.84 -11.60 16.19
CA GLU A 164 1.48 -11.76 16.69
C GLU A 164 0.84 -12.95 15.96
N THR A 165 0.06 -13.77 16.66
CA THR A 165 -0.86 -14.69 15.97
C THR A 165 -1.83 -13.85 15.15
N PHE A 166 -2.08 -14.21 13.88
CA PHE A 166 -2.98 -13.44 13.02
C PHE A 166 -4.28 -13.14 13.75
N SER A 167 -4.56 -11.86 13.95
CA SER A 167 -5.79 -11.44 14.62
C SER A 167 -6.95 -11.43 13.63
N VAL A 168 -6.68 -11.38 12.32
CA VAL A 168 -7.71 -11.33 11.26
C VAL A 168 -7.32 -12.09 9.99
N ASP A 169 -8.31 -12.67 9.29
CA ASP A 169 -8.09 -13.32 7.99
C ASP A 169 -7.90 -12.28 6.87
N PHE A 170 -8.75 -11.25 6.83
CA PHE A 170 -8.74 -10.23 5.79
C PHE A 170 -8.72 -8.81 6.35
N THR A 171 -7.88 -7.96 5.76
CA THR A 171 -7.98 -6.51 5.92
C THR A 171 -8.06 -5.82 4.58
N VAL A 172 -9.03 -4.93 4.40
CA VAL A 172 -9.11 -4.07 3.22
C VAL A 172 -8.35 -2.77 3.50
N CYS A 173 -7.37 -2.45 2.67
CA CYS A 173 -6.71 -1.15 2.64
C CYS A 173 -7.35 -0.32 1.53
N ILE A 174 -8.09 0.72 1.91
CA ILE A 174 -8.65 1.67 0.95
C ILE A 174 -7.57 2.70 0.61
N SER A 175 -7.42 3.00 -0.68
CA SER A 175 -6.62 4.14 -1.17
C SER A 175 -6.99 5.45 -0.45
N ALA A 176 -6.13 6.46 -0.56
CA ALA A 176 -6.32 7.73 0.16
C ALA A 176 -7.72 8.33 -0.10
N MET A 177 -8.47 8.62 0.97
CA MET A 177 -9.79 9.26 0.91
C MET A 177 -9.60 10.78 0.86
N PHE A 178 -9.71 11.36 -0.33
CA PHE A 178 -9.45 12.78 -0.61
C PHE A 178 -10.59 13.47 -1.34
N GLY A 179 -10.43 14.77 -1.59
CA GLY A 179 -11.31 15.53 -2.48
C GLY A 179 -12.69 15.81 -1.90
N ASN A 180 -12.79 15.94 -0.57
CA ASN A 180 -14.07 16.06 0.14
C ASN A 180 -15.02 14.88 -0.21
N TYR A 181 -14.51 13.66 -0.07
CA TYR A 181 -15.24 12.42 -0.38
C TYR A 181 -16.65 12.41 0.23
N ASN A 182 -17.67 12.24 -0.63
CA ASN A 182 -19.09 12.35 -0.24
C ASN A 182 -19.97 11.23 -0.83
N ASN A 183 -19.38 10.13 -1.31
CA ASN A 183 -20.14 8.99 -1.80
C ASN A 183 -20.54 8.06 -0.63
N VAL A 184 -21.46 8.56 0.21
CA VAL A 184 -21.86 7.97 1.50
C VAL A 184 -22.56 6.63 1.32
N LEU A 185 -23.57 6.58 0.45
CA LEU A 185 -24.36 5.37 0.24
C LEU A 185 -23.50 4.22 -0.33
N GLN A 186 -22.64 4.50 -1.32
CA GLN A 186 -21.75 3.50 -1.89
C GLN A 186 -20.69 3.03 -0.89
N PHE A 187 -20.16 3.93 -0.06
CA PHE A 187 -19.22 3.55 1.00
C PHE A 187 -19.86 2.58 2.00
N ILE A 188 -21.08 2.88 2.49
CA ILE A 188 -21.81 1.98 3.39
C ILE A 188 -22.05 0.63 2.73
N GLN A 189 -22.53 0.60 1.49
CA GLN A 189 -22.74 -0.65 0.75
C GLN A 189 -21.44 -1.45 0.59
N SER A 190 -20.32 -0.79 0.33
CA SER A 190 -19.02 -1.46 0.21
C SER A 190 -18.54 -2.04 1.54
N MET A 191 -18.70 -1.31 2.66
CA MET A 191 -18.35 -1.82 3.99
C MET A 191 -19.17 -3.06 4.37
N GLU A 192 -20.48 -3.01 4.12
CA GLU A 192 -21.35 -4.14 4.42
C GLU A 192 -21.12 -5.32 3.48
N MET A 193 -20.78 -5.08 2.20
CA MET A 193 -20.31 -6.12 1.30
C MET A 193 -19.00 -6.76 1.76
N TYR A 194 -18.03 -5.97 2.22
CA TYR A 194 -16.79 -6.51 2.79
C TYR A 194 -17.05 -7.40 4.00
N LYS A 195 -17.95 -7.00 4.90
CA LYS A 195 -18.36 -7.83 6.05
C LYS A 195 -19.02 -9.13 5.60
N ILE A 196 -19.92 -9.09 4.62
CA ILE A 196 -20.55 -10.29 4.03
C ILE A 196 -19.50 -11.22 3.42
N LEU A 197 -18.45 -10.68 2.80
CA LEU A 197 -17.36 -11.44 2.17
C LEU A 197 -16.31 -11.96 3.15
N GLY A 198 -16.43 -11.64 4.45
CA GLY A 198 -15.60 -12.16 5.52
C GLY A 198 -14.50 -11.23 6.04
N VAL A 199 -14.59 -9.92 5.75
CA VAL A 199 -13.61 -8.92 6.23
C VAL A 199 -13.84 -8.57 7.69
N GLN A 200 -12.74 -8.51 8.45
CA GLN A 200 -12.76 -8.10 9.86
C GLN A 200 -12.27 -6.66 10.07
N LYS A 201 -11.40 -6.15 9.20
CA LYS A 201 -10.84 -4.80 9.32
C LYS A 201 -10.78 -4.08 7.98
N VAL A 202 -11.02 -2.78 8.02
CA VAL A 202 -10.86 -1.87 6.89
C VAL A 202 -10.00 -0.69 7.36
N VAL A 203 -8.92 -0.39 6.65
CA VAL A 203 -8.04 0.75 6.93
C VAL A 203 -8.32 1.85 5.91
N VAL A 204 -8.54 3.06 6.40
CA VAL A 204 -8.81 4.24 5.55
C VAL A 204 -7.82 5.34 5.89
N TYR A 205 -7.03 5.75 4.89
CA TYR A 205 -6.16 6.91 4.98
C TYR A 205 -6.96 8.16 4.66
N LYS A 206 -7.46 8.83 5.70
CA LYS A 206 -8.42 9.94 5.56
C LYS A 206 -7.70 11.28 5.41
N ASN A 207 -7.80 11.88 4.23
CA ASN A 207 -7.41 13.28 4.01
C ASN A 207 -8.59 14.23 4.25
N SER A 208 -9.69 14.05 3.51
CA SER A 208 -10.88 14.90 3.63
C SER A 208 -12.15 14.19 3.15
N CYS A 209 -13.25 14.39 3.87
CA CYS A 209 -14.57 13.86 3.54
C CYS A 209 -15.68 14.77 4.06
N SER A 210 -16.91 14.54 3.62
CA SER A 210 -18.08 15.30 4.07
C SER A 210 -18.41 15.06 5.55
N GLN A 211 -19.18 15.97 6.16
CA GLN A 211 -19.63 15.82 7.55
C GLN A 211 -20.49 14.56 7.76
N LEU A 212 -21.28 14.18 6.77
CA LEU A 212 -22.08 12.96 6.85
C LEU A 212 -21.19 11.72 6.78
N MET A 213 -20.17 11.72 5.93
CA MET A 213 -19.16 10.67 5.90
C MET A 213 -18.44 10.53 7.24
N GLU A 214 -18.10 11.64 7.92
CA GLU A 214 -17.49 11.59 9.26
C GLU A 214 -18.37 10.84 10.28
N LYS A 215 -19.70 11.01 10.23
CA LYS A 215 -20.63 10.27 11.11
C LYS A 215 -20.59 8.76 10.82
N VAL A 216 -20.59 8.39 9.54
CA VAL A 216 -20.50 7.00 9.09
C VAL A 216 -19.17 6.35 9.47
N LEU A 217 -18.05 7.06 9.28
CA LEU A 217 -16.73 6.56 9.71
C LEU A 217 -16.67 6.36 11.22
N LYS A 218 -17.20 7.30 12.02
CA LYS A 218 -17.30 7.14 13.48
C LYS A 218 -18.13 5.93 13.89
N PHE A 219 -19.23 5.65 13.19
CA PHE A 219 -20.03 4.46 13.42
C PHE A 219 -19.19 3.18 13.25
N TYR A 220 -18.52 3.03 12.11
CA TYR A 220 -17.70 1.83 11.85
C TYR A 220 -16.43 1.74 12.72
N MET A 221 -15.87 2.87 13.16
CA MET A 221 -14.80 2.90 14.15
C MET A 221 -15.27 2.37 15.50
N LYS A 222 -16.48 2.78 15.95
CA LYS A 222 -17.07 2.29 17.20
C LYS A 222 -17.46 0.81 17.12
N GLU A 223 -17.96 0.37 15.96
CA GLU A 223 -18.21 -1.05 15.69
C GLU A 223 -16.91 -1.87 15.68
N GLY A 224 -15.78 -1.23 15.36
CA GLY A 224 -14.46 -1.86 15.28
C GLY A 224 -14.09 -2.35 13.89
N THR A 225 -14.95 -2.17 12.88
CA THR A 225 -14.68 -2.58 11.48
C THR A 225 -13.66 -1.66 10.81
N VAL A 226 -13.75 -0.34 11.03
CA VAL A 226 -12.90 0.65 10.35
C VAL A 226 -11.83 1.21 11.28
N GLU A 227 -10.60 1.25 10.81
CA GLU A 227 -9.48 1.99 11.39
C GLU A 227 -9.15 3.20 10.51
N ILE A 228 -9.21 4.40 11.09
CA ILE A 228 -8.84 5.64 10.40
C ILE A 228 -7.39 5.99 10.68
N ILE A 229 -6.64 6.22 9.61
CA ILE A 229 -5.30 6.81 9.64
C ILE A 229 -5.41 8.26 9.16
N PRO A 230 -5.17 9.28 10.01
CA PRO A 230 -5.17 10.67 9.57
C PRO A 230 -4.09 10.90 8.50
N TRP A 231 -4.47 11.49 7.36
CA TRP A 231 -3.58 11.68 6.21
C TRP A 231 -3.48 13.15 5.76
N PRO A 232 -2.87 14.04 6.58
CA PRO A 232 -2.82 15.48 6.34
C PRO A 232 -1.73 15.88 5.33
N ILE A 233 -1.58 15.14 4.23
CA ILE A 233 -0.49 15.32 3.26
C ILE A 233 -0.46 16.71 2.62
N ASN A 234 -1.62 17.35 2.46
CA ASN A 234 -1.78 18.70 1.93
C ASN A 234 -1.20 19.79 2.84
N SER A 235 -0.92 19.48 4.11
CA SER A 235 -0.18 20.38 5.01
C SER A 235 1.32 20.44 4.71
N TYR A 236 1.83 19.53 3.88
CA TYR A 236 3.27 19.35 3.64
C TYR A 236 3.65 19.43 2.16
N LEU A 237 2.77 18.97 1.26
CA LEU A 237 3.04 18.88 -0.17
C LEU A 237 1.88 19.47 -0.98
N LYS A 238 2.19 20.02 -2.16
CA LYS A 238 1.18 20.34 -3.18
C LYS A 238 0.71 19.01 -3.77
N VAL A 239 -0.53 18.63 -3.50
CA VAL A 239 -1.08 17.32 -3.89
C VAL A 239 -1.92 17.42 -5.16
N SER A 240 -1.88 16.36 -5.96
CA SER A 240 -2.69 16.20 -7.17
C SER A 240 -3.93 15.34 -6.93
N SER A 241 -5.01 15.62 -7.66
CA SER A 241 -6.11 14.66 -7.92
C SER A 241 -5.91 13.86 -9.21
N LYS A 242 -4.77 14.06 -9.89
CA LYS A 242 -4.40 13.42 -11.15
C LYS A 242 -3.32 12.37 -10.93
N TRP A 243 -3.24 11.47 -11.91
CA TRP A 243 -2.30 10.37 -11.91
C TRP A 243 -0.94 10.73 -12.48
N HIS A 244 -0.84 11.77 -13.30
CA HIS A 244 0.40 12.11 -14.02
C HIS A 244 0.82 13.56 -13.79
N PHE A 245 2.10 13.77 -13.52
CA PHE A 245 2.67 15.09 -13.19
C PHE A 245 2.37 16.16 -14.23
N MET A 246 2.45 15.82 -15.52
CA MET A 246 2.23 16.77 -16.63
C MET A 246 0.82 17.39 -16.66
N GLN A 247 -0.14 16.87 -15.88
CA GLN A 247 -1.51 17.38 -15.87
C GLN A 247 -1.69 18.61 -14.96
N ASP A 248 -0.87 18.78 -13.91
CA ASP A 248 -1.02 19.91 -12.99
C ASP A 248 0.28 20.41 -12.31
N GLY A 249 1.43 19.77 -12.54
CA GLY A 249 2.73 20.23 -12.03
C GLY A 249 2.87 20.20 -10.50
N THR A 250 2.03 19.44 -9.80
CA THR A 250 2.06 19.33 -8.33
C THR A 250 3.19 18.40 -7.83
N HIS A 251 3.33 18.25 -6.51
CA HIS A 251 4.44 17.51 -5.92
C HIS A 251 4.22 15.99 -5.90
N ILE A 252 2.97 15.53 -5.76
CA ILE A 252 2.64 14.11 -5.60
C ILE A 252 1.23 13.78 -6.09
N GLY A 253 1.10 12.66 -6.82
CA GLY A 253 -0.14 12.13 -7.37
C GLY A 253 -1.12 11.59 -6.33
N TYR A 254 -2.42 11.75 -6.59
CA TYR A 254 -3.54 11.20 -5.79
C TYR A 254 -3.32 11.23 -4.27
N TYR A 255 -2.90 12.39 -3.77
CA TYR A 255 -2.71 12.59 -2.32
C TYR A 255 -1.79 11.53 -1.67
N GLY A 256 -0.80 11.00 -2.42
CA GLY A 256 0.15 10.01 -1.91
C GLY A 256 -0.44 8.62 -1.71
N GLN A 257 -1.42 8.21 -2.51
CA GLN A 257 -2.08 6.90 -2.39
C GLN A 257 -1.09 5.71 -2.39
N ILE A 258 -0.01 5.78 -3.18
CA ILE A 258 0.98 4.70 -3.24
C ILE A 258 1.67 4.55 -1.90
N THR A 259 2.06 5.67 -1.27
CA THR A 259 2.65 5.67 0.08
C THR A 259 1.68 5.10 1.11
N ALA A 260 0.40 5.48 1.04
CA ALA A 260 -0.64 4.97 1.95
C ALA A 260 -0.85 3.45 1.79
N LEU A 261 -0.92 2.93 0.56
CA LEU A 261 -1.06 1.50 0.30
C LEU A 261 0.14 0.72 0.84
N ASN A 262 1.36 1.21 0.60
CA ASN A 262 2.57 0.57 1.12
C ASN A 262 2.61 0.59 2.65
N ASP A 263 2.34 1.73 3.31
CA ASP A 263 2.24 1.79 4.77
C ASP A 263 1.19 0.78 5.30
N CYS A 264 0.06 0.65 4.61
CA CYS A 264 -1.00 -0.28 5.00
C CYS A 264 -0.53 -1.73 4.94
N ILE A 265 0.22 -2.15 3.91
CA ILE A 265 0.77 -3.51 3.82
C ILE A 265 1.62 -3.82 5.05
N TYR A 266 2.58 -2.94 5.39
CA TYR A 266 3.46 -3.17 6.52
C TYR A 266 2.71 -3.14 7.84
N ARG A 267 1.78 -2.21 8.03
CA ARG A 267 0.93 -2.16 9.22
C ARG A 267 0.11 -3.44 9.44
N ASN A 268 -0.20 -4.14 8.35
CA ASN A 268 -0.96 -5.38 8.36
C ASN A 268 -0.11 -6.66 8.34
N MET A 269 1.22 -6.54 8.18
CA MET A 269 2.12 -7.66 7.88
C MET A 269 2.07 -8.79 8.91
N GLN A 270 1.91 -8.47 10.20
CA GLN A 270 1.86 -9.45 11.29
C GLN A 270 0.43 -9.66 11.85
N ARG A 271 -0.55 -8.85 11.43
CA ARG A 271 -1.94 -8.93 11.96
C ARG A 271 -2.92 -9.62 11.03
N SER A 272 -2.69 -9.57 9.72
CA SER A 272 -3.64 -10.04 8.71
C SER A 272 -3.06 -11.16 7.87
N ARG A 273 -3.83 -12.24 7.67
CA ARG A 273 -3.43 -13.31 6.74
C ARG A 273 -3.39 -12.81 5.30
N PHE A 274 -4.38 -12.00 4.91
CA PHE A 274 -4.45 -11.34 3.61
C PHE A 274 -4.77 -9.86 3.74
N VAL A 275 -4.22 -9.08 2.79
CA VAL A 275 -4.55 -7.68 2.60
C VAL A 275 -5.15 -7.48 1.22
N VAL A 276 -6.28 -6.79 1.16
CA VAL A 276 -6.97 -6.42 -0.08
C VAL A 276 -6.69 -4.95 -0.37
N LEU A 277 -6.13 -4.64 -1.54
CA LEU A 277 -5.79 -3.27 -1.94
C LEU A 277 -6.82 -2.78 -2.95
N ASN A 278 -7.82 -2.01 -2.48
CA ASN A 278 -8.96 -1.56 -3.28
C ASN A 278 -9.19 -0.05 -3.15
N ASP A 279 -9.94 0.53 -4.09
CA ASP A 279 -10.57 1.83 -3.89
C ASP A 279 -11.92 1.68 -3.15
N ALA A 280 -12.51 2.79 -2.72
CA ALA A 280 -13.72 2.78 -1.89
C ALA A 280 -14.99 2.32 -2.65
N ASP A 281 -14.93 2.34 -3.98
CA ASP A 281 -15.98 2.05 -4.95
C ASP A 281 -15.77 0.72 -5.70
N GLU A 282 -14.76 -0.07 -5.30
CA GLU A 282 -14.36 -1.33 -5.94
C GLU A 282 -14.59 -2.53 -5.02
N ILE A 283 -15.34 -3.54 -5.48
CA ILE A 283 -15.61 -4.76 -4.71
C ILE A 283 -15.15 -5.97 -5.51
N ILE A 284 -14.25 -6.79 -4.95
CA ILE A 284 -13.90 -8.10 -5.54
C ILE A 284 -15.07 -9.06 -5.25
N LEU A 285 -15.84 -9.40 -6.27
CA LEU A 285 -17.00 -10.29 -6.19
C LEU A 285 -16.61 -11.72 -6.59
N PRO A 286 -16.68 -12.69 -5.65
CA PRO A 286 -16.56 -14.10 -6.00
C PRO A 286 -17.78 -14.58 -6.78
N LEU A 287 -17.54 -15.26 -7.89
CA LEU A 287 -18.59 -15.85 -8.74
C LEU A 287 -18.77 -17.34 -8.47
N LYS A 288 -17.67 -18.08 -8.28
CA LYS A 288 -17.69 -19.53 -8.00
C LYS A 288 -17.74 -19.89 -6.51
N HIS A 289 -17.47 -18.92 -5.63
CA HIS A 289 -17.34 -19.14 -4.20
C HIS A 289 -18.33 -18.28 -3.40
N PRO A 290 -18.69 -18.68 -2.17
CA PRO A 290 -19.58 -17.90 -1.32
C PRO A 290 -18.92 -16.63 -0.75
N ASP A 291 -17.62 -16.69 -0.46
CA ASP A 291 -16.87 -15.65 0.26
C ASP A 291 -15.37 -15.66 -0.14
N TRP A 292 -14.61 -14.68 0.37
CA TRP A 292 -13.18 -14.60 0.10
C TRP A 292 -12.40 -15.72 0.78
N LYS A 293 -12.82 -16.23 1.93
CA LYS A 293 -12.11 -17.30 2.63
C LYS A 293 -12.04 -18.58 1.79
N THR A 294 -13.19 -19.01 1.25
CA THR A 294 -13.32 -20.19 0.41
C THR A 294 -12.61 -20.00 -0.92
N MET A 295 -12.76 -18.81 -1.54
CA MET A 295 -12.06 -18.45 -2.77
C MET A 295 -10.54 -18.50 -2.60
N MET A 296 -10.01 -17.85 -1.57
CA MET A 296 -8.57 -17.81 -1.34
C MET A 296 -7.99 -19.17 -0.96
N SER A 297 -8.75 -20.01 -0.25
CA SER A 297 -8.33 -21.38 0.03
C SER A 297 -8.16 -22.18 -1.26
N SER A 298 -9.16 -22.12 -2.17
CA SER A 298 -9.09 -22.76 -3.48
C SER A 298 -7.95 -22.21 -4.36
N LEU A 299 -7.77 -20.88 -4.38
CA LEU A 299 -6.72 -20.24 -5.17
C LEU A 299 -5.32 -20.58 -4.68
N GLN A 300 -5.10 -20.67 -3.36
CA GLN A 300 -3.83 -21.07 -2.77
C GLN A 300 -3.50 -22.54 -3.02
N GLU A 301 -4.49 -23.43 -2.97
CA GLU A 301 -4.32 -24.85 -3.26
C GLU A 301 -3.94 -25.08 -4.73
N GLN A 302 -4.60 -24.38 -5.65
CA GLN A 302 -4.33 -24.45 -7.09
C GLN A 302 -3.01 -23.78 -7.47
N ASN A 303 -2.53 -22.81 -6.68
CA ASN A 303 -1.33 -22.03 -7.00
C ASN A 303 -0.36 -21.96 -5.81
N PRO A 304 0.25 -23.10 -5.40
CA PRO A 304 1.18 -23.14 -4.27
C PRO A 304 2.33 -22.13 -4.43
N GLY A 305 2.71 -21.46 -3.34
CA GLY A 305 3.78 -20.46 -3.35
C GLY A 305 3.39 -19.06 -3.88
N THR A 306 2.16 -18.89 -4.37
CA THR A 306 1.63 -17.58 -4.79
C THR A 306 1.36 -16.68 -3.59
N GLY A 307 1.80 -15.43 -3.68
CA GLY A 307 1.55 -14.40 -2.65
C GLY A 307 0.64 -13.28 -3.12
N ILE A 308 0.32 -13.21 -4.41
CA ILE A 308 -0.35 -12.08 -5.04
C ILE A 308 -1.41 -12.61 -6.01
N PHE A 309 -2.67 -12.23 -5.78
CA PHE A 309 -3.80 -12.62 -6.60
C PHE A 309 -4.40 -11.36 -7.21
N LEU A 310 -4.34 -11.25 -8.53
CA LEU A 310 -4.75 -10.09 -9.30
C LEU A 310 -6.16 -10.34 -9.89
N PHE A 311 -7.07 -9.42 -9.63
CA PHE A 311 -8.46 -9.48 -10.09
C PHE A 311 -8.69 -8.36 -11.10
N GLU A 312 -9.43 -8.65 -12.16
CA GLU A 312 -9.67 -7.72 -13.26
C GLU A 312 -10.81 -6.75 -12.95
N ASN A 313 -10.61 -5.48 -13.30
CA ASN A 313 -11.57 -4.39 -13.08
C ASN A 313 -12.56 -4.27 -14.22
N HIS A 314 -13.85 -4.36 -13.91
CA HIS A 314 -14.93 -4.13 -14.85
C HIS A 314 -15.84 -2.99 -14.39
N ILE A 315 -16.11 -2.07 -15.32
CA ILE A 315 -16.85 -0.84 -15.08
C ILE A 315 -18.35 -1.10 -15.17
N PHE A 316 -19.07 -0.72 -14.11
CA PHE A 316 -20.53 -0.68 -14.04
C PHE A 316 -20.97 0.80 -14.05
N PRO A 317 -21.36 1.36 -15.20
CA PRO A 317 -21.64 2.79 -15.32
C PRO A 317 -22.75 3.24 -14.36
N GLU A 318 -22.45 4.24 -13.52
CA GLU A 318 -23.42 4.86 -12.62
C GLU A 318 -24.55 5.62 -13.36
N THR A 319 -24.38 5.86 -14.67
CA THR A 319 -25.37 6.49 -15.53
C THR A 319 -26.45 5.53 -16.03
N ILE A 320 -26.24 4.21 -15.89
CA ILE A 320 -27.18 3.18 -16.37
C ILE A 320 -27.68 2.37 -15.18
N SER A 321 -28.95 2.57 -14.83
CA SER A 321 -29.57 1.92 -13.68
C SER A 321 -30.80 1.07 -14.05
N THR A 322 -31.21 0.22 -13.11
CA THR A 322 -32.46 -0.55 -13.15
C THR A 322 -33.29 -0.29 -11.89
N PRO A 323 -34.63 -0.23 -11.99
CA PRO A 323 -35.48 0.12 -10.86
C PRO A 323 -35.69 -1.03 -9.85
N VAL A 324 -35.16 -2.23 -10.11
CA VAL A 324 -35.46 -3.45 -9.32
C VAL A 324 -35.21 -3.28 -7.82
N PHE A 325 -34.09 -2.65 -7.44
CA PHE A 325 -33.73 -2.39 -6.04
C PHE A 325 -33.76 -0.90 -5.72
N ASN A 326 -34.92 -0.26 -5.94
CA ASN A 326 -35.17 1.11 -5.52
C ASN A 326 -35.67 1.16 -4.07
N VAL A 327 -34.75 1.39 -3.14
CA VAL A 327 -35.06 1.58 -1.72
C VAL A 327 -35.25 3.07 -1.45
N SER A 328 -36.50 3.52 -1.34
CA SER A 328 -36.85 4.94 -1.27
C SER A 328 -36.15 5.71 -0.15
N SER A 329 -35.89 5.07 1.00
CA SER A 329 -35.18 5.67 2.13
C SER A 329 -33.71 5.98 1.85
N TRP A 330 -33.12 5.41 0.78
CA TRP A 330 -31.72 5.66 0.42
C TRP A 330 -31.56 6.89 -0.48
N ASN A 331 -32.63 7.35 -1.12
CA ASN A 331 -32.59 8.45 -2.10
C ASN A 331 -32.18 9.80 -1.52
N THR A 332 -32.24 9.96 -0.19
CA THR A 332 -31.80 11.18 0.52
C THR A 332 -30.34 11.13 0.96
N VAL A 333 -29.68 9.98 0.79
CA VAL A 333 -28.28 9.77 1.21
C VAL A 333 -27.37 10.04 0.00
N PRO A 334 -26.39 10.95 0.09
CA PRO A 334 -25.44 11.20 -1.00
C PRO A 334 -24.71 9.93 -1.43
N GLY A 335 -24.64 9.68 -2.74
CA GLY A 335 -23.90 8.56 -3.32
C GLY A 335 -24.73 7.64 -4.20
N VAL A 336 -24.10 6.57 -4.69
CA VAL A 336 -24.69 5.64 -5.66
C VAL A 336 -25.25 4.40 -4.98
N ASN A 337 -26.44 3.95 -5.38
CA ASN A 337 -27.01 2.66 -4.99
C ASN A 337 -26.49 1.56 -5.93
N ILE A 338 -25.47 0.82 -5.52
CA ILE A 338 -24.80 -0.15 -6.39
C ILE A 338 -25.72 -1.30 -6.82
N LEU A 339 -26.79 -1.61 -6.07
CA LEU A 339 -27.75 -2.65 -6.47
C LEU A 339 -28.55 -2.29 -7.73
N GLN A 340 -28.57 -1.01 -8.11
CA GLN A 340 -29.25 -0.56 -9.33
C GLN A 340 -28.36 -0.67 -10.58
N HIS A 341 -27.06 -0.95 -10.46
CA HIS A 341 -26.12 -0.95 -11.58
C HIS A 341 -25.64 -2.37 -11.90
N VAL A 342 -26.31 -3.03 -12.85
CA VAL A 342 -26.04 -4.43 -13.24
C VAL A 342 -25.70 -4.59 -14.72
N HIS A 343 -25.30 -3.50 -15.35
CA HIS A 343 -24.83 -3.53 -16.73
C HIS A 343 -23.39 -3.06 -16.70
N ARG A 344 -22.47 -3.92 -17.14
CA ARG A 344 -21.04 -3.59 -17.24
C ARG A 344 -20.65 -3.29 -18.67
N GLU A 345 -19.64 -2.44 -18.82
CA GLU A 345 -19.00 -2.21 -20.11
C GLU A 345 -18.29 -3.50 -20.59
N PRO A 346 -18.28 -3.78 -21.91
CA PRO A 346 -17.42 -4.81 -22.48
C PRO A 346 -15.95 -4.39 -22.40
N ASP A 347 -15.05 -5.36 -22.47
CA ASP A 347 -13.62 -5.11 -22.42
C ASP A 347 -13.15 -4.30 -23.63
N ARG A 348 -12.24 -3.35 -23.36
CA ARG A 348 -11.70 -2.45 -24.39
C ARG A 348 -10.65 -3.20 -25.19
N LYS A 349 -10.83 -3.31 -26.52
CA LYS A 349 -9.98 -4.11 -27.42
C LYS A 349 -8.47 -3.86 -27.30
N GLU A 350 -8.07 -2.62 -26.98
CA GLU A 350 -6.66 -2.19 -26.98
C GLU A 350 -6.19 -1.73 -25.60
N VAL A 351 -6.98 -1.96 -24.55
CA VAL A 351 -6.63 -1.52 -23.20
C VAL A 351 -6.78 -2.69 -22.24
N ILE A 352 -5.66 -3.06 -21.60
CA ILE A 352 -5.69 -4.02 -20.50
C ILE A 352 -6.49 -3.40 -19.36
N ASN A 353 -7.51 -4.11 -18.90
CA ASN A 353 -8.28 -3.66 -17.75
C ASN A 353 -7.36 -3.55 -16.52
N PRO A 354 -7.44 -2.44 -15.77
CA PRO A 354 -6.72 -2.31 -14.51
C PRO A 354 -7.05 -3.46 -13.57
N LYS A 355 -6.13 -3.76 -12.64
CA LYS A 355 -6.32 -4.84 -11.67
C LYS A 355 -6.28 -4.28 -10.26
N LYS A 356 -6.87 -5.01 -9.33
CA LYS A 356 -6.66 -4.88 -7.87
C LYS A 356 -6.29 -6.23 -7.32
N MET A 357 -5.91 -6.28 -6.05
CA MET A 357 -5.23 -7.46 -5.54
C MET A 357 -5.60 -7.83 -4.12
N ILE A 358 -5.64 -9.14 -3.89
CA ILE A 358 -5.54 -9.75 -2.57
C ILE A 358 -4.12 -10.30 -2.46
N ILE A 359 -3.40 -9.89 -1.44
CA ILE A 359 -1.98 -10.23 -1.23
C ILE A 359 -1.76 -10.86 0.14
N ASP A 360 -0.71 -11.67 0.24
CA ASP A 360 -0.04 -11.96 1.51
C ASP A 360 0.91 -10.80 1.84
N PRO A 361 0.65 -9.99 2.89
CA PRO A 361 1.45 -8.80 3.18
C PRO A 361 2.91 -9.14 3.55
N ARG A 362 3.19 -10.38 3.97
CA ARG A 362 4.57 -10.83 4.25
C ARG A 362 5.37 -11.07 2.98
N ARG A 363 4.70 -11.27 1.84
CA ARG A 363 5.35 -11.52 0.55
C ARG A 363 5.56 -10.25 -0.27
N VAL A 364 4.91 -9.14 0.06
CA VAL A 364 5.02 -7.90 -0.72
C VAL A 364 5.91 -6.87 -0.02
N PHE A 365 6.89 -6.33 -0.76
CA PHE A 365 7.74 -5.25 -0.28
C PHE A 365 7.24 -3.88 -0.75
N GLN A 366 6.86 -3.79 -2.02
CA GLN A 366 6.48 -2.55 -2.68
C GLN A 366 5.30 -2.79 -3.61
N THR A 367 4.27 -1.96 -3.51
CA THR A 367 3.11 -1.99 -4.39
C THR A 367 2.91 -0.66 -5.10
N SER A 368 2.30 -0.73 -6.27
CA SER A 368 1.57 0.39 -6.88
C SER A 368 0.06 0.17 -6.70
N VAL A 369 -0.76 0.92 -7.45
CA VAL A 369 -2.23 0.87 -7.43
C VAL A 369 -2.76 -0.39 -8.10
N HIS A 370 -2.15 -0.82 -9.21
CA HIS A 370 -2.65 -1.92 -10.05
C HIS A 370 -1.71 -3.11 -10.18
N SER A 371 -0.51 -3.02 -9.59
CA SER A 371 0.50 -4.07 -9.64
C SER A 371 1.42 -4.01 -8.43
N VAL A 372 2.13 -5.11 -8.19
CA VAL A 372 3.22 -5.18 -7.22
C VAL A 372 4.53 -4.82 -7.92
N LEU A 373 5.34 -3.96 -7.30
CA LEU A 373 6.65 -3.55 -7.82
C LEU A 373 7.75 -4.52 -7.37
N ARG A 374 7.66 -5.01 -6.12
CA ARG A 374 8.63 -5.95 -5.55
C ARG A 374 7.99 -6.87 -4.52
N ALA A 375 8.22 -8.17 -4.66
CA ALA A 375 7.70 -9.22 -3.78
C ALA A 375 8.51 -10.52 -3.87
N TYR A 376 8.21 -11.42 -2.93
CA TYR A 376 8.52 -12.84 -3.00
C TYR A 376 7.35 -13.66 -3.50
N GLY A 377 7.66 -14.75 -4.20
CA GLY A 377 6.67 -15.63 -4.81
C GLY A 377 6.12 -15.07 -6.11
N THR A 378 5.18 -15.81 -6.68
CA THR A 378 4.56 -15.50 -7.96
C THR A 378 3.27 -14.69 -7.78
N SER A 379 2.87 -14.03 -8.87
CA SER A 379 1.57 -13.41 -9.03
C SER A 379 0.69 -14.26 -9.93
N VAL A 380 -0.58 -14.40 -9.61
CA VAL A 380 -1.57 -15.10 -10.42
C VAL A 380 -2.65 -14.12 -10.85
N ASN A 381 -2.97 -14.11 -12.14
CA ASN A 381 -4.18 -13.47 -12.65
C ASN A 381 -5.35 -14.41 -12.38
N VAL A 382 -6.27 -13.99 -11.53
CA VAL A 382 -7.47 -14.75 -11.22
C VAL A 382 -8.41 -14.70 -12.42
N PRO A 383 -8.84 -15.85 -12.96
CA PRO A 383 -9.80 -15.88 -14.06
C PRO A 383 -11.11 -15.16 -13.70
N MET A 384 -11.67 -14.42 -14.66
CA MET A 384 -12.91 -13.64 -14.47
C MET A 384 -14.07 -14.52 -14.00
N ASP A 385 -14.15 -15.77 -14.46
CA ASP A 385 -15.20 -16.72 -14.08
C ASP A 385 -15.07 -17.19 -12.62
N VAL A 386 -13.94 -16.96 -11.96
CA VAL A 386 -13.76 -17.16 -10.51
C VAL A 386 -14.19 -15.93 -9.73
N ALA A 387 -13.70 -14.76 -10.12
CA ALA A 387 -14.02 -13.48 -9.49
C ALA A 387 -13.68 -12.30 -10.40
N LEU A 388 -14.40 -11.20 -10.23
CA LEU A 388 -14.16 -9.93 -10.89
C LEU A 388 -14.22 -8.78 -9.89
N ILE A 389 -13.64 -7.63 -10.23
CA ILE A 389 -13.88 -6.39 -9.49
C ILE A 389 -15.07 -5.68 -10.11
N TYR A 390 -16.10 -5.50 -9.28
CA TYR A 390 -17.22 -4.62 -9.54
C TYR A 390 -16.81 -3.19 -9.22
N HIS A 391 -16.78 -2.32 -10.22
CA HIS A 391 -16.40 -0.92 -10.07
C HIS A 391 -17.52 -0.03 -10.59
N CYS A 392 -18.35 0.48 -9.67
CA CYS A 392 -19.48 1.35 -10.03
C CYS A 392 -19.05 2.80 -9.98
N ARG A 393 -18.99 3.42 -11.17
CA ARG A 393 -18.45 4.78 -11.36
C ARG A 393 -18.89 5.36 -12.70
N VAL A 394 -18.42 6.57 -13.00
CA VAL A 394 -18.52 7.18 -14.33
C VAL A 394 -18.01 6.25 -15.43
N PRO A 395 -18.70 6.17 -16.58
CA PRO A 395 -18.33 5.28 -17.69
C PRO A 395 -16.95 5.63 -18.26
N LEU A 396 -16.22 4.62 -18.71
CA LEU A 396 -15.00 4.79 -19.50
C LEU A 396 -15.29 4.76 -21.00
N GLN A 397 -16.43 4.20 -21.40
CA GLN A 397 -16.90 4.13 -22.79
C GLN A 397 -18.31 4.75 -22.89
N GLY A 398 -18.43 6.04 -22.56
CA GLY A 398 -19.71 6.74 -22.44
C GLY A 398 -20.58 6.82 -23.71
N ASN A 399 -20.02 6.52 -24.88
CA ASN A 399 -20.75 6.50 -26.16
C ASN A 399 -21.35 5.12 -26.49
N LEU A 400 -21.16 4.10 -25.64
CA LEU A 400 -21.72 2.78 -25.89
C LEU A 400 -23.26 2.81 -25.74
N PRO A 401 -24.00 2.28 -26.73
CA PRO A 401 -25.42 2.09 -26.59
C PRO A 401 -25.70 1.02 -25.52
N LYS A 402 -26.87 1.11 -24.89
CA LYS A 402 -27.24 0.24 -23.75
C LYS A 402 -27.23 -1.24 -24.12
N GLU A 403 -27.58 -1.55 -25.36
CA GLU A 403 -27.64 -2.90 -25.94
C GLU A 403 -26.25 -3.56 -26.04
N SER A 404 -25.18 -2.76 -26.06
CA SER A 404 -23.80 -3.25 -26.06
C SER A 404 -23.28 -3.56 -24.66
N LEU A 405 -24.02 -3.20 -23.61
CA LEU A 405 -23.62 -3.47 -22.23
C LEU A 405 -23.98 -4.90 -21.82
N ILE A 406 -23.10 -5.50 -21.03
CA ILE A 406 -23.25 -6.88 -20.58
C ILE A 406 -24.03 -6.87 -19.28
N ARG A 407 -25.19 -7.53 -19.24
CA ARG A 407 -25.98 -7.68 -18.02
C ARG A 407 -25.31 -8.68 -17.07
N ASP A 408 -24.90 -8.20 -15.90
CA ASP A 408 -24.25 -8.97 -14.85
C ASP A 408 -24.95 -8.71 -13.50
N THR A 409 -25.63 -9.75 -12.99
CA THR A 409 -26.42 -9.68 -11.76
C THR A 409 -25.72 -10.34 -10.57
N SER A 410 -24.41 -10.59 -10.65
CA SER A 410 -23.66 -11.33 -9.63
C SER A 410 -23.74 -10.68 -8.25
N LEU A 411 -23.76 -9.33 -8.20
CA LEU A 411 -23.94 -8.57 -6.96
C LEU A 411 -25.28 -8.89 -6.27
N TRP A 412 -26.33 -9.19 -7.04
CA TRP A 412 -27.67 -9.45 -6.49
C TRP A 412 -27.76 -10.71 -5.66
N LYS A 413 -26.78 -11.63 -5.74
CA LYS A 413 -26.66 -12.76 -4.81
C LYS A 413 -26.68 -12.31 -3.34
N TYR A 414 -26.18 -11.10 -3.06
CA TYR A 414 -26.03 -10.55 -1.72
C TYR A 414 -27.15 -9.56 -1.34
N ASN A 415 -28.16 -9.35 -2.21
CA ASN A 415 -29.13 -8.26 -2.07
C ASN A 415 -29.81 -8.23 -0.70
N SER A 416 -30.26 -9.38 -0.19
CA SER A 416 -31.13 -9.42 0.99
C SER A 416 -30.34 -9.06 2.24
N SER A 417 -29.13 -9.61 2.37
CA SER A 417 -28.21 -9.28 3.46
C SER A 417 -27.72 -7.84 3.37
N LEU A 418 -27.37 -7.39 2.16
CA LEU A 418 -26.87 -6.04 1.94
C LEU A 418 -27.93 -4.97 2.28
N ILE A 419 -29.16 -5.12 1.79
CA ILE A 419 -30.25 -4.17 2.05
C ILE A 419 -30.55 -4.11 3.56
N MET A 420 -30.64 -5.26 4.22
CA MET A 420 -30.87 -5.33 5.67
C MET A 420 -29.77 -4.59 6.45
N ASN A 421 -28.50 -4.87 6.13
CA ASN A 421 -27.37 -4.28 6.83
C ASN A 421 -27.25 -2.77 6.57
N VAL A 422 -27.38 -2.32 5.32
CA VAL A 422 -27.34 -0.89 4.95
C VAL A 422 -28.45 -0.14 5.67
N ASN A 423 -29.67 -0.68 5.71
CA ASN A 423 -30.78 -0.07 6.46
C ASN A 423 -30.48 0.08 7.95
N LYS A 424 -29.83 -0.91 8.56
CA LYS A 424 -29.40 -0.84 9.96
C LYS A 424 -28.41 0.30 10.18
N VAL A 425 -27.38 0.43 9.33
CA VAL A 425 -26.37 1.49 9.43
C VAL A 425 -27.00 2.86 9.25
N LEU A 426 -27.85 3.03 8.22
CA LEU A 426 -28.51 4.31 7.95
C LEU A 426 -29.35 4.79 9.14
N ARG A 427 -30.12 3.90 9.79
CA ARG A 427 -30.91 4.24 11.00
C ARG A 427 -30.09 4.57 12.24
N GLN A 428 -28.80 4.23 12.27
CA GLN A 428 -27.95 4.40 13.45
C GLN A 428 -26.93 5.53 13.28
N ALA A 429 -26.56 5.85 12.04
CA ALA A 429 -25.46 6.78 11.74
C ALA A 429 -25.87 7.99 10.89
N VAL A 430 -27.01 7.94 10.19
CA VAL A 430 -27.40 8.93 9.17
C VAL A 430 -28.76 9.56 9.48
N LEU A 431 -29.78 8.71 9.58
CA LEU A 431 -31.16 9.01 9.94
C LEU A 431 -31.32 8.92 11.46
#